data_AF-A0A2M8DC19-F1
#
_entry.id   AF-A0A2M8DC19-F1
#
_cell.length_a   1.000
_cell.length_b   1.000
_cell.length_c   1.000
_cell.angle_alpha   90.00
_cell.angle_beta   90.00
_cell.angle_gamma   90.00
#
_symmetry.space_group_name_H-M   'P 1'
#
loop_
_entity.id
_entity.type
_entity.pdbx_description
1 polymer ?
#
loop_
_entity_poly.entity_id
_entity_poly.type
_entity_poly.pdbx_seq_one_letter_code
_entity_poly.pdbx_strand_id
1 'polypeptide(L)' 'YNEIRYFEETQKKKPLILLDDIFSELDGHNRKMVVDLIEKYQTILTTTEEELPKLRVNGGVIKI' A
#
# COMPACT_ATOMS: atom_id res chain seq x y z
N TYR A 1 -16.47 1.28 -8.73
CA TYR A 1 -16.47 1.54 -7.27
C TYR A 1 -15.39 0.64 -6.71
N ASN A 2 -14.30 1.19 -6.19
CA ASN A 2 -13.19 0.33 -5.73
C ASN A 2 -13.47 -0.17 -4.31
N GLU A 3 -13.00 -1.38 -4.00
CA GLU A 3 -13.31 -2.09 -2.75
C GLU A 3 -12.91 -1.29 -1.51
N ILE A 4 -11.77 -0.59 -1.55
CA ILE A 4 -11.30 0.27 -0.46
C ILE A 4 -12.37 1.30 -0.06
N ARG A 5 -12.97 1.98 -1.05
CA ARG A 5 -14.01 3.00 -0.80
C ARG A 5 -15.29 2.38 -0.25
N TYR A 6 -15.63 1.18 -0.71
CA TYR A 6 -16.76 0.44 -0.15
C TYR A 6 -16.53 0.12 1.34
N PHE A 7 -15.34 -0.34 1.71
CA PHE A 7 -15.01 -0.59 3.12
C PHE A 7 -14.96 0.68 3.96
N GLU A 8 -14.41 1.79 3.45
CA GLU A 8 -14.42 3.07 4.15
C GLU A 8 -15.84 3.57 4.42
N GLU A 9 -16.72 3.50 3.43
CA GLU A 9 -18.09 4.01 3.53
C GLU A 9 -18.96 3.13 4.44
N THR A 10 -18.75 1.81 4.41
CA THR A 10 -19.50 0.84 5.23
C THR A 10 -19.02 0.75 6.67
N GLN A 11 -17.69 0.75 6.89
CA GLN A 11 -17.09 0.61 8.22
C GLN A 11 -16.83 1.95 8.92
N LYS A 12 -16.96 3.07 8.20
CA LYS A 12 -16.63 4.44 8.67
C LYS A 12 -15.21 4.54 9.23
N LYS A 13 -14.30 3.71 8.73
CA LYS A 13 -12.89 3.62 9.15
C LYS A 13 -12.02 3.35 7.94
N LYS A 14 -10.79 3.86 7.96
CA LYS A 14 -9.78 3.50 6.95
C LYS A 14 -9.40 2.02 7.11
N PRO A 15 -9.46 1.21 6.04
CA PRO A 15 -9.04 -0.18 6.12
C PRO A 15 -7.52 -0.32 6.28
N LEU A 16 -7.11 -1.43 6.89
CA LEU A 16 -5.75 -1.95 6.80
C LEU A 16 -5.60 -2.65 5.45
N ILE A 17 -4.58 -2.29 4.67
CA ILE A 17 -4.30 -2.89 3.36
C ILE A 17 -3.22 -3.96 3.53
N LEU A 18 -3.42 -5.13 2.93
CA LEU A 18 -2.41 -6.19 2.84
C LEU A 18 -2.04 -6.35 1.36
N LEU A 19 -0.76 -6.24 1.04
CA LEU A 19 -0.24 -6.41 -0.32
C LEU A 19 0.81 -7.52 -0.30
N ASP A 20 0.69 -8.50 -1.19
CA ASP A 20 1.59 -9.66 -1.24
C ASP A 20 2.43 -9.66 -2.52
N ASP A 21 3.72 -9.37 -2.40
CA ASP A 21 4.77 -9.32 -3.44
C ASP A 21 4.41 -8.67 -4.80
N ILE A 22 3.44 -7.77 -4.81
CA ILE A 22 2.90 -7.21 -6.06
C ILE A 22 3.88 -6.29 -6.81
N PHE A 23 4.88 -5.71 -6.14
CA PHE A 23 5.72 -4.67 -6.74
C PHE A 23 6.52 -5.16 -7.95
N SER A 24 6.93 -6.42 -7.93
CA SER A 24 7.67 -7.08 -9.01
C SER A 24 6.87 -7.16 -10.31
N GLU A 25 5.54 -7.07 -10.25
CA GLU A 25 4.62 -7.18 -11.38
C GLU A 25 4.19 -5.82 -11.96
N LEU A 26 4.48 -4.72 -11.26
CA LEU A 26 3.96 -3.41 -11.61
C LEU A 26 4.94 -2.60 -12.46
N ASP A 27 4.41 -1.99 -13.52
CA ASP A 27 5.10 -0.92 -14.25
C ASP A 27 5.20 0.38 -13.43
N GLY A 28 5.98 1.35 -13.93
CA GLY A 28 6.22 2.61 -13.22
C GLY A 28 4.96 3.44 -12.93
N HIS A 29 3.91 3.34 -13.75
CA HIS A 29 2.66 4.07 -13.53
C HIS A 29 1.87 3.44 -12.39
N ASN A 30 1.69 2.12 -12.43
CA ASN A 30 0.96 1.39 -11.41
C ASN A 30 1.70 1.37 -10.06
N ARG A 31 3.05 1.30 -10.08
CA ARG A 31 3.88 1.50 -8.88
C ARG A 31 3.60 2.82 -8.20
N LYS A 32 3.50 3.92 -8.96
CA LYS A 32 3.19 5.24 -8.40
C LYS A 32 1.81 5.26 -7.75
N MET A 33 0.80 4.66 -8.39
CA MET A 33 -0.54 4.55 -7.80
C MET A 33 -0.54 3.75 -6.48
N VAL A 34 0.22 2.65 -6.41
CA VAL A 34 0.34 1.85 -5.18
C VAL A 34 1.08 2.62 -4.09
N VAL A 35 2.13 3.35 -4.43
CA VAL A 35 2.83 4.25 -3.49
C VAL A 35 1.87 5.31 -2.92
N ASP A 36 1.10 5.98 -3.79
CA ASP A 36 0.09 6.97 -3.36
C ASP A 36 -1.00 6.35 -2.46
N LEU A 37 -1.27 5.05 -2.62
CA LEU A 37 -2.17 4.30 -1.75
C LEU A 37 -1.53 4.04 -0.38
N ILE A 38 -0.30 3.53 -0.36
CA ILE A 38 0.44 3.22 0.88
C ILE A 38 0.64 4.47 1.76
N GLU A 39 0.77 5.66 1.18
CA GLU A 39 0.87 6.90 1.96
C GLU A 39 -0.45 7.31 2.63
N LYS A 40 -1.61 6.86 2.11
CA LYS A 40 -2.94 7.25 2.60
C LYS A 40 -3.54 6.26 3.60
N TYR A 41 -3.09 5.02 3.57
CA TYR A 41 -3.64 3.91 4.34
C TYR A 41 -2.54 3.21 5.16
N GLN A 42 -2.93 2.61 6.27
CA GLN A 42 -2.03 1.68 6.95
C GLN A 42 -1.91 0.43 6.08
N THR A 43 -0.69 0.06 5.73
CA THR A 43 -0.44 -1.07 4.83
C THR A 43 0.60 -2.02 5.42
N ILE A 44 0.33 -3.32 5.33
CA ILE A 44 1.32 -4.39 5.48
C ILE A 44 1.63 -4.89 4.08
N LEU A 45 2.91 -4.91 3.73
CA LEU A 45 3.40 -5.29 2.42
C LEU A 45 4.48 -6.35 2.58
N THR A 46 4.41 -7.41 1.79
CA THR A 46 5.55 -8.27 1.51
C THR A 46 6.13 -7.83 0.16
N THR A 47 7.45 -7.76 0.05
CA THR A 47 8.10 -7.54 -1.24
C THR A 47 9.50 -8.10 -1.21
N THR A 48 9.92 -8.62 -2.35
CA THR A 48 11.31 -9.01 -2.61
C THR A 48 12.20 -7.84 -3.02
N GLU A 49 11.61 -6.66 -3.30
CA GLU A 49 12.35 -5.48 -3.75
C GLU A 49 12.90 -4.66 -2.58
N GLU A 50 14.23 -4.48 -2.54
CA GLU A 50 14.88 -3.63 -1.53
C GLU A 50 14.66 -2.14 -1.77
N GLU A 51 14.39 -1.75 -3.02
CA GLU A 51 14.14 -0.37 -3.46
C GLU A 51 12.69 0.04 -3.27
N LEU A 52 12.05 -0.35 -2.16
CA LEU A 52 10.86 0.39 -1.73
C LEU A 52 11.30 1.86 -1.67
N PRO A 53 10.71 2.73 -2.52
CA PRO A 53 11.18 4.10 -2.65
C PRO A 53 11.19 4.71 -1.26
N LYS A 54 12.00 5.76 -1.06
CA LYS A 54 12.10 6.55 0.19
C LYS A 54 10.73 7.12 0.62
N LEU A 55 9.82 6.22 0.93
CA LEU A 55 8.42 6.40 1.22
C LEU A 55 8.47 7.09 2.55
N ARG A 56 7.93 8.29 2.59
CA ARG A 56 7.67 8.97 3.85
C ARG A 56 6.47 8.26 4.46
N VAL A 57 6.72 7.04 4.96
CA VAL A 57 5.70 6.29 5.66
C VAL A 57 5.35 7.04 6.93
N ASN A 58 4.08 7.38 7.09
CA ASN A 58 3.55 7.81 8.39
C ASN A 58 3.38 6.56 9.28
N GLY A 59 4.46 5.84 9.54
CA GLY A 59 4.46 4.54 10.22
C GLY A 59 5.87 3.96 10.40
N GLY A 60 5.99 2.88 11.16
CA GLY A 60 7.24 2.13 11.29
C GLY A 60 7.42 1.15 10.12
N VAL A 61 8.58 1.16 9.47
CA VAL A 61 8.97 0.06 8.57
C VAL A 61 9.55 -1.05 9.44
N ILE A 62 8.92 -2.22 9.44
CA ILE A 62 9.47 -3.43 10.06
C ILE A 62 9.95 -4.31 8.91
N LYS A 63 11.28 -4.37 8.72
CA LYS A 63 11.91 -5.35 7.84
C LYS A 63 12.07 -6.63 8.66
N ILE A 64 11.45 -7.71 8.21
CA ILE A 64 11.54 -9.04 8.82
C ILE A 64 12.57 -9.86 8.04
#